data_AF-A0A3L7N3S2-F1
#
_entry.id   AF-A0A3L7N3S2-F1
#
_cell.length_a   1.000
_cell.length_b   1.000
_cell.length_c   1.000
_cell.angle_alpha   90.00
_cell.angle_beta   90.00
_cell.angle_gamma   90.00
#
_symmetry.space_group_name_H-M   'P 1'
#
loop_
_entity.id
_entity.type
_entity.pdbx_description
1 polymer ?
#
loop_
_entity_poly.entity_id
_entity_poly.type
_entity_poly.pdbx_seq_one_letter_code
_entity_poly.pdbx_strand_id
1 'polypeptide(L)'
;TGIALYALADCGFAVSDSAAENAGDWLRAKECRFRGDWAENTRPATAAAGWFFEYANAWYPDVDDTAMVAMSLKRIGGPANESAAMRGVQWMLAMQNDDGGWAAFDRTQDRKIYEYVPFADHNAIQDPSCPDITGRVLECFSWHGIQIDNPAVRSAVEYIKSKQEPEGCFFGRWGVNYIYGTWQAVIGPIRCGVSRDEPWIAKAGAWIKSVQKPDGSFGESANSYLDPSLKGHGVSTASQTAWAAMILQEVYGADDADLARALAWLAQTQLSEKDAQNPLKNPDGDPAGSWCETEFTGTGFPKVFYLRYHLYRLYFPLMALGRYLQAHGVGLAKPNANAELLGE
;
A
#
# COMPACT_ATOMS: atom_id res chain seq x y z
N THR A 1 2.29 10.12 6.66
CA THR A 1 0.97 10.62 7.11
C THR A 1 -0.19 10.00 6.36
N GLY A 2 -0.20 9.98 5.02
CA GLY A 2 -1.31 9.43 4.23
C GLY A 2 -1.71 8.00 4.60
N ILE A 3 -0.74 7.08 4.73
CA ILE A 3 -1.00 5.67 5.12
C ILE A 3 -1.70 5.59 6.49
N ALA A 4 -1.22 6.36 7.47
CA ALA A 4 -1.80 6.39 8.82
C ALA A 4 -3.26 6.86 8.80
N LEU A 5 -3.53 7.95 8.08
CA LEU A 5 -4.87 8.50 7.96
C LEU A 5 -5.80 7.54 7.20
N TYR A 6 -5.29 6.84 6.19
CA TYR A 6 -6.06 5.82 5.47
C TYR A 6 -6.39 4.62 6.37
N ALA A 7 -5.42 4.13 7.15
CA ALA A 7 -5.64 3.07 8.13
C ALA A 7 -6.66 3.49 9.22
N LEU A 8 -6.59 4.73 9.71
CA LEU A 8 -7.57 5.27 10.66
C LEU A 8 -8.97 5.36 10.02
N ALA A 9 -9.07 5.72 8.74
CA ALA A 9 -10.36 5.71 8.04
C ALA A 9 -10.92 4.28 7.86
N ASP A 10 -10.06 3.28 7.66
CA ASP A 10 -10.43 1.85 7.72
C ASP A 10 -10.83 1.42 9.14
N CYS A 11 -10.43 2.16 10.18
CA CYS A 11 -10.96 2.06 11.53
C CYS A 11 -12.16 3.01 11.80
N GLY A 12 -12.76 3.59 10.77
CA GLY A 12 -13.98 4.39 10.89
C GLY A 12 -13.78 5.84 11.33
N PHE A 13 -12.54 6.34 11.44
CA PHE A 13 -12.29 7.76 11.67
C PHE A 13 -12.72 8.58 10.46
N ALA A 14 -13.33 9.74 10.72
CA ALA A 14 -13.80 10.66 9.70
C ALA A 14 -13.26 12.08 9.95
N VAL A 15 -13.52 13.01 9.02
CA VAL A 15 -13.12 14.42 9.14
C VAL A 15 -13.69 15.12 10.39
N SER A 16 -14.72 14.54 11.03
CA SER A 16 -15.24 15.02 12.32
C SER A 16 -14.35 14.70 13.53
N ASP A 17 -13.38 13.79 13.38
CA ASP A 17 -12.44 13.44 14.44
C ASP A 17 -11.20 14.35 14.35
N SER A 18 -10.88 15.04 15.45
CA SER A 18 -9.84 16.08 15.46
C SER A 18 -8.48 15.61 14.95
N ALA A 19 -8.08 14.38 15.26
CA ALA A 19 -6.83 13.80 14.76
C ALA A 19 -6.84 13.62 13.23
N ALA A 20 -7.96 13.17 12.67
CA ALA A 20 -8.13 12.98 11.24
C ALA A 20 -8.26 14.32 10.50
N GLU A 21 -8.98 15.29 11.08
CA GLU A 21 -9.08 16.65 10.56
C GLU A 21 -7.71 17.32 10.47
N ASN A 22 -6.94 17.31 11.56
CA ASN A 22 -5.59 17.88 11.62
C ASN A 22 -4.64 17.22 10.60
N ALA A 23 -4.70 15.90 10.46
CA ALA A 23 -3.91 15.18 9.46
C ALA A 23 -4.34 15.56 8.03
N GLY A 24 -5.64 15.69 7.78
CA GLY A 24 -6.19 16.16 6.52
C GLY A 24 -5.77 17.58 6.17
N ASP A 25 -5.83 18.52 7.13
CA ASP A 25 -5.33 19.89 6.97
C ASP A 25 -3.86 19.92 6.60
N TRP A 26 -3.04 19.15 7.32
CA TRP A 26 -1.61 19.06 7.05
C TRP A 26 -1.33 18.52 5.64
N LEU A 27 -2.04 17.47 5.22
CA LEU A 27 -1.90 16.90 3.88
C LEU A 27 -2.34 17.90 2.80
N ARG A 28 -3.46 18.61 2.98
CA ARG A 28 -3.90 19.66 2.04
C ARG A 28 -2.86 20.78 1.93
N ALA A 29 -2.26 21.19 3.04
CA ALA A 29 -1.19 22.20 3.05
C ALA A 29 0.11 21.72 2.37
N LYS A 30 0.28 20.40 2.19
CA LYS A 30 1.42 19.78 1.52
C LYS A 30 1.17 19.45 0.04
N GLU A 31 -0.01 19.76 -0.50
CA GLU A 31 -0.26 19.56 -1.94
C GLU A 31 0.75 20.34 -2.79
N CYS A 32 1.47 19.63 -3.63
CA CYS A 32 2.41 20.22 -4.56
C CYS A 32 1.65 20.89 -5.72
N ARG A 33 1.74 22.22 -5.80
CA ARG A 33 1.18 23.03 -6.90
C ARG A 33 2.24 23.53 -7.87
N PHE A 34 3.46 23.00 -7.75
CA PHE A 34 4.61 23.36 -8.56
C PHE A 34 4.71 22.43 -9.78
N ARG A 35 5.05 23.00 -10.94
CA ARG A 35 5.27 22.25 -12.18
C ARG A 35 6.72 21.80 -12.23
N GLY A 36 6.96 20.53 -11.88
CA GLY A 36 8.29 19.88 -11.93
C GLY A 36 8.60 19.25 -13.29
N ASP A 37 9.67 18.44 -13.33
CA ASP A 37 10.22 17.85 -14.56
C ASP A 37 9.22 16.93 -15.28
N TRP A 38 8.42 16.18 -14.51
CA TRP A 38 7.35 15.29 -14.99
C TRP A 38 6.41 15.97 -16.00
N ALA A 39 6.25 17.29 -15.88
CA ALA A 39 5.25 18.02 -16.63
C ALA A 39 5.57 18.13 -18.12
N GLU A 40 6.85 17.96 -18.50
CA GLU A 40 7.28 17.93 -19.90
C GLU A 40 6.84 16.65 -20.61
N ASN A 41 6.70 15.55 -19.86
CA ASN A 41 6.34 14.23 -20.38
C ASN A 41 4.83 13.96 -20.37
N THR A 42 4.04 14.74 -19.62
CA THR A 42 2.57 14.57 -19.61
C THR A 42 1.89 15.03 -20.91
N ARG A 43 1.02 14.17 -21.45
CA ARG A 43 0.19 14.41 -22.64
C ARG A 43 -1.19 13.76 -22.43
N PRO A 44 -2.30 14.53 -22.39
CA PRO A 44 -2.38 15.99 -22.45
C PRO A 44 -1.71 16.64 -21.23
N ALA A 45 -1.39 17.92 -21.34
CA ALA A 45 -0.89 18.69 -20.21
C ALA A 45 -1.91 18.68 -19.07
N THR A 46 -1.42 18.55 -17.83
CA THR A 46 -2.25 18.58 -16.61
C THR A 46 -1.81 19.70 -15.68
N ALA A 47 -2.71 20.12 -14.79
CA ALA A 47 -2.38 21.06 -13.73
C ALA A 47 -1.45 20.39 -12.70
N ALA A 48 -0.53 21.16 -12.14
CA ALA A 48 0.30 20.67 -11.04
C ALA A 48 -0.56 20.36 -9.81
N ALA A 49 -0.49 19.11 -9.39
CA ALA A 49 -1.02 18.55 -8.17
C ALA A 49 -0.14 17.34 -7.79
N GLY A 50 -0.38 16.75 -6.64
CA GLY A 50 0.36 15.59 -6.16
C GLY A 50 1.03 15.87 -4.82
N TRP A 51 1.68 14.84 -4.29
CA TRP A 51 2.40 14.86 -3.03
C TRP A 51 3.76 14.19 -3.25
N PHE A 52 4.72 14.53 -2.41
CA PHE A 52 6.06 13.94 -2.40
C PHE A 52 6.31 13.29 -1.04
N PHE A 53 7.20 12.30 -1.04
CA PHE A 53 7.60 11.55 0.16
C PHE A 53 8.14 12.42 1.31
N GLU A 54 8.94 13.46 1.02
CA GLU A 54 9.58 14.30 2.05
C GLU A 54 8.72 15.50 2.51
N TYR A 55 9.32 16.39 3.31
CA TYR A 55 8.64 17.60 3.78
C TYR A 55 8.56 18.73 2.75
N ALA A 56 9.52 18.79 1.82
CA ALA A 56 9.65 19.84 0.81
C ALA A 56 10.48 19.32 -0.37
N ASN A 57 9.80 18.79 -1.39
CA ASN A 57 10.45 18.25 -2.60
C ASN A 57 9.62 18.54 -3.86
N ALA A 58 9.29 19.82 -4.07
CA ALA A 58 8.30 20.25 -5.05
C ALA A 58 8.59 19.84 -6.51
N TRP A 59 9.85 19.54 -6.85
CA TRP A 59 10.26 19.07 -8.18
C TRP A 59 9.85 17.63 -8.46
N TYR A 60 9.76 16.80 -7.42
CA TYR A 60 9.58 15.35 -7.54
C TYR A 60 8.39 14.86 -6.71
N PRO A 61 7.14 15.34 -6.97
CA PRO A 61 5.97 14.62 -6.50
C PRO A 61 5.94 13.22 -7.14
N ASP A 62 5.51 12.24 -6.36
CA ASP A 62 5.47 10.84 -6.76
C ASP A 62 4.04 10.30 -6.76
N VAL A 63 3.83 9.28 -7.58
CA VAL A 63 2.52 8.67 -7.84
C VAL A 63 2.02 7.91 -6.62
N ASP A 64 2.90 7.25 -5.87
CA ASP A 64 2.47 6.37 -4.79
C ASP A 64 2.11 7.12 -3.50
N ASP A 65 2.78 8.23 -3.16
CA ASP A 65 2.31 9.17 -2.14
C ASP A 65 1.07 9.91 -2.61
N THR A 66 1.01 10.36 -3.87
CA THR A 66 -0.18 11.02 -4.41
C THR A 66 -1.42 10.13 -4.32
N ALA A 67 -1.30 8.84 -4.69
CA ALA A 67 -2.37 7.87 -4.57
C ALA A 67 -2.80 7.68 -3.12
N MET A 68 -1.84 7.49 -2.21
CA MET A 68 -2.12 7.25 -0.80
C MET A 68 -2.77 8.46 -0.11
N VAL A 69 -2.28 9.66 -0.39
CA VAL A 69 -2.86 10.90 0.14
C VAL A 69 -4.27 11.10 -0.41
N ALA A 70 -4.48 10.99 -1.73
CA ALA A 70 -5.81 11.13 -2.33
C ALA A 70 -6.83 10.15 -1.71
N MET A 71 -6.46 8.86 -1.55
CA MET A 71 -7.30 7.88 -0.86
C MET A 71 -7.61 8.29 0.57
N SER A 72 -6.60 8.69 1.34
CA SER A 72 -6.77 9.06 2.74
C SER A 72 -7.72 10.26 2.90
N LEU A 73 -7.56 11.29 2.08
CA LEU A 73 -8.42 12.49 2.08
C LEU A 73 -9.85 12.13 1.66
N LYS A 74 -10.01 11.32 0.60
CA LYS A 74 -11.33 10.87 0.15
C LYS A 74 -12.07 10.09 1.23
N ARG A 75 -11.37 9.23 1.96
CA ARG A 75 -11.95 8.32 2.96
C ARG A 75 -12.40 9.01 4.22
N ILE A 76 -11.65 10.00 4.72
CA ILE A 76 -12.11 10.79 5.87
C ILE A 76 -13.25 11.75 5.50
N GLY A 77 -13.41 12.07 4.22
CA GLY A 77 -14.49 12.89 3.69
C GLY A 77 -14.28 14.40 3.90
N GLY A 78 -15.25 15.20 3.45
CA GLY A 78 -15.24 16.66 3.55
C GLY A 78 -14.93 17.36 2.22
N PRO A 79 -15.63 18.45 1.86
CA PRO A 79 -15.52 19.05 0.53
C PRO A 79 -14.11 19.49 0.12
N ALA A 80 -13.34 20.05 1.07
CA ALA A 80 -11.96 20.49 0.82
C ALA A 80 -11.02 19.30 0.55
N ASN A 81 -11.22 18.20 1.27
CA ASN A 81 -10.49 16.95 1.08
C ASN A 81 -10.77 16.34 -0.29
N GLU A 82 -12.05 16.21 -0.63
CA GLU A 82 -12.46 15.64 -1.90
C GLU A 82 -11.95 16.45 -3.10
N SER A 83 -11.95 17.77 -2.96
CA SER A 83 -11.42 18.67 -3.98
C SER A 83 -9.90 18.49 -4.17
N ALA A 84 -9.13 18.34 -3.09
CA ALA A 84 -7.69 18.11 -3.18
C ALA A 84 -7.37 16.72 -3.75
N ALA A 85 -8.04 15.68 -3.24
CA ALA A 85 -7.88 14.32 -3.72
C ALA A 85 -8.17 14.21 -5.23
N MET A 86 -9.25 14.82 -5.71
CA MET A 86 -9.59 14.81 -7.14
C MET A 86 -8.52 15.45 -8.02
N ARG A 87 -7.81 16.49 -7.54
CA ARG A 87 -6.69 17.06 -8.30
C ARG A 87 -5.52 16.10 -8.41
N GLY A 88 -5.19 15.39 -7.33
CA GLY A 88 -4.21 14.31 -7.36
C GLY A 88 -4.59 13.20 -8.34
N VAL A 89 -5.88 12.81 -8.38
CA VAL A 89 -6.40 11.83 -9.33
C VAL A 89 -6.25 12.29 -10.78
N GLN A 90 -6.59 13.54 -11.09
CA GLN A 90 -6.40 14.10 -12.44
C GLN A 90 -4.93 14.17 -12.84
N TRP A 91 -4.04 14.45 -11.89
CA TRP A 91 -2.61 14.41 -12.11
C TRP A 91 -2.13 12.98 -12.42
N MET A 92 -2.51 11.99 -11.61
CA MET A 92 -2.16 10.59 -11.86
C MET A 92 -2.68 10.07 -13.21
N LEU A 93 -3.89 10.44 -13.63
CA LEU A 93 -4.41 10.07 -14.96
C LEU A 93 -3.49 10.54 -16.11
N ALA A 94 -2.88 11.73 -15.98
CA ALA A 94 -1.97 12.24 -17.00
C ALA A 94 -0.57 11.59 -16.94
N MET A 95 -0.19 11.06 -15.77
CA MET A 95 1.09 10.40 -15.50
C MET A 95 1.15 8.94 -15.97
N GLN A 96 0.05 8.37 -16.48
CA GLN A 96 0.03 6.99 -16.96
C GLN A 96 1.00 6.79 -18.14
N ASN A 97 1.79 5.72 -18.10
CA ASN A 97 2.67 5.32 -19.18
C ASN A 97 1.91 4.67 -20.33
N ASP A 98 2.53 4.64 -21.52
CA ASP A 98 1.90 4.08 -22.72
C ASP A 98 1.72 2.55 -22.63
N ASP A 99 2.43 1.88 -21.72
CA ASP A 99 2.24 0.45 -21.41
C ASP A 99 1.04 0.18 -20.49
N GLY A 100 0.35 1.22 -20.03
CA GLY A 100 -0.81 1.15 -19.13
C GLY A 100 -0.47 1.21 -17.64
N GLY A 101 0.81 1.09 -17.27
CA GLY A 101 1.24 1.16 -15.88
C GLY A 101 1.58 2.57 -15.41
N TRP A 102 1.99 2.66 -14.14
CA TRP A 102 2.58 3.86 -13.53
C TRP A 102 3.94 3.55 -12.96
N ALA A 103 4.83 4.52 -13.14
CA ALA A 103 6.11 4.63 -12.47
C ALA A 103 6.00 5.49 -11.20
N ALA A 104 7.10 5.72 -10.49
CA ALA A 104 7.07 6.51 -9.26
C ALA A 104 6.99 8.01 -9.54
N PHE A 105 7.84 8.57 -10.39
CA PHE A 105 8.03 10.02 -10.50
C PHE A 105 7.68 10.60 -11.87
N ASP A 106 7.74 9.81 -12.94
CA ASP A 106 7.62 10.34 -14.31
C ASP A 106 6.69 9.53 -15.20
N ARG A 107 6.14 10.19 -16.23
CA ARG A 107 5.61 9.49 -17.39
C ARG A 107 6.77 9.16 -18.31
N THR A 108 7.14 7.90 -18.40
CA THR A 108 8.35 7.44 -19.09
C THR A 108 8.12 6.20 -19.95
N GLN A 109 9.19 5.77 -20.59
CA GLN A 109 9.26 4.54 -21.36
C GLN A 109 10.42 3.70 -20.83
N ASP A 110 10.17 2.42 -20.57
CA ASP A 110 11.23 1.45 -20.27
C ASP A 110 12.19 1.35 -21.48
N ARG A 111 13.48 1.64 -21.24
CA ARG A 111 14.53 1.67 -22.26
C ARG A 111 15.73 0.88 -21.76
N LYS A 112 15.54 -0.44 -21.64
CA LYS A 112 16.53 -1.43 -21.19
C LYS A 112 17.98 -1.22 -21.66
N ILE A 113 18.21 -0.61 -22.82
CA ILE A 113 19.56 -0.27 -23.27
C ILE A 113 20.35 0.58 -22.26
N TYR A 114 19.67 1.42 -21.46
CA TYR A 114 20.30 2.24 -20.42
C TYR A 114 20.69 1.45 -19.17
N GLU A 115 20.24 0.21 -19.01
CA GLU A 115 20.69 -0.68 -17.93
C GLU A 115 22.03 -1.37 -18.26
N TYR A 116 22.51 -1.29 -19.51
CA TYR A 116 23.76 -1.93 -19.93
C TYR A 116 24.97 -0.99 -19.98
N VAL A 117 24.81 0.27 -19.56
CA VAL A 117 25.96 1.20 -19.47
C VAL A 117 26.76 0.92 -18.19
N PRO A 118 28.10 1.09 -18.18
CA PRO A 118 28.92 0.77 -17.00
C PRO A 118 28.52 1.50 -15.71
N PHE A 119 27.86 2.66 -15.82
CA PHE A 119 27.34 3.44 -14.69
C PHE A 119 26.06 2.85 -14.07
N ALA A 120 25.40 1.92 -14.76
CA ALA A 120 24.11 1.32 -14.37
C ALA A 120 24.28 0.03 -13.55
N ASP A 121 25.37 -0.13 -12.82
CA ASP A 121 25.71 -1.34 -12.06
C ASP A 121 24.66 -1.74 -11.01
N HIS A 122 23.78 -0.81 -10.63
CA HIS A 122 22.66 -1.03 -9.70
C HIS A 122 21.28 -1.19 -10.37
N ASN A 123 21.18 -1.15 -11.71
CA ASN A 123 19.93 -1.26 -12.49
C ASN A 123 18.77 -0.37 -11.99
N ALA A 124 19.09 0.86 -11.58
CA ALA A 124 18.14 1.82 -11.02
C ALA A 124 18.17 3.20 -11.71
N ILE A 125 18.69 3.26 -12.93
CA ILE A 125 18.79 4.51 -13.72
C ILE A 125 17.42 4.93 -14.27
N GLN A 126 16.49 3.98 -14.41
CA GLN A 126 15.18 4.22 -14.97
C GLN A 126 14.09 4.08 -13.90
N ASP A 127 12.95 4.70 -14.21
CA ASP A 127 11.73 4.62 -13.41
C ASP A 127 10.62 3.95 -14.24
N PRO A 128 10.72 2.65 -14.58
CA PRO A 128 9.71 1.99 -15.39
C PRO A 128 8.41 1.83 -14.60
N SER A 129 7.31 1.58 -15.32
CA SER A 129 6.07 1.12 -14.70
C SER A 129 6.32 -0.08 -13.78
N CYS A 130 5.59 -0.18 -12.67
CA CYS A 130 5.66 -1.33 -11.76
C CYS A 130 4.26 -1.76 -11.27
N PRO A 131 4.01 -3.07 -11.05
CA PRO A 131 2.69 -3.57 -10.65
C PRO A 131 2.20 -3.01 -9.32
N ASP A 132 3.12 -2.74 -8.39
CA ASP A 132 2.79 -2.24 -7.06
C ASP A 132 2.27 -0.80 -7.07
N ILE A 133 2.88 0.11 -7.83
CA ILE A 133 2.33 1.47 -7.99
C ILE A 133 1.06 1.44 -8.83
N THR A 134 1.05 0.67 -9.93
CA THR A 134 -0.12 0.58 -10.82
C THR A 134 -1.35 0.10 -10.05
N GLY A 135 -1.22 -0.97 -9.26
CA GLY A 135 -2.29 -1.49 -8.44
C GLY A 135 -2.77 -0.51 -7.36
N ARG A 136 -1.86 0.24 -6.72
CA ARG A 136 -2.22 1.30 -5.77
C ARG A 136 -3.02 2.43 -6.42
N VAL A 137 -2.63 2.86 -7.62
CA VAL A 137 -3.35 3.87 -8.39
C VAL A 137 -4.77 3.39 -8.71
N LEU A 138 -4.94 2.11 -9.06
CA LEU A 138 -6.26 1.53 -9.27
C LEU A 138 -7.09 1.48 -7.99
N GLU A 139 -6.50 1.14 -6.84
CA GLU A 139 -7.21 1.22 -5.55
C GLU A 139 -7.68 2.67 -5.29
N CYS A 140 -6.85 3.66 -5.59
CA CYS A 140 -7.23 5.06 -5.48
C CYS A 140 -8.38 5.42 -6.44
N PHE A 141 -8.25 5.08 -7.72
CA PHE A 141 -9.28 5.31 -8.73
C PHE A 141 -10.64 4.70 -8.35
N SER A 142 -10.65 3.53 -7.72
CA SER A 142 -11.88 2.89 -7.25
C SER A 142 -12.67 3.79 -6.28
N TRP A 143 -11.99 4.47 -5.33
CA TRP A 143 -12.60 5.41 -4.39
C TRP A 143 -13.15 6.68 -5.05
N HIS A 144 -12.68 6.99 -6.25
CA HIS A 144 -13.05 8.16 -7.03
C HIS A 144 -13.98 7.86 -8.19
N GLY A 145 -14.55 6.64 -8.24
CA GLY A 145 -15.54 6.24 -9.24
C GLY A 145 -14.95 5.98 -10.63
N ILE A 146 -13.63 5.81 -10.74
CA ILE A 146 -12.95 5.44 -11.98
C ILE A 146 -12.77 3.92 -11.96
N GLN A 147 -13.52 3.23 -12.83
CA GLN A 147 -13.72 1.78 -12.79
C GLN A 147 -13.25 1.14 -14.11
N ILE A 148 -13.46 -0.18 -14.28
CA ILE A 148 -13.02 -0.97 -15.45
C ILE A 148 -13.61 -0.51 -16.80
N ASP A 149 -14.65 0.32 -16.77
CA ASP A 149 -15.19 0.99 -17.96
C ASP A 149 -14.32 2.16 -18.46
N ASN A 150 -13.38 2.64 -17.65
CA ASN A 150 -12.38 3.61 -18.05
C ASN A 150 -11.22 2.95 -18.84
N PRO A 151 -10.84 3.46 -20.02
CA PRO A 151 -9.71 2.94 -20.80
C PRO A 151 -8.38 2.85 -20.04
N ALA A 152 -8.08 3.84 -19.18
CA ALA A 152 -6.87 3.87 -18.37
C ALA A 152 -6.83 2.71 -17.36
N VAL A 153 -7.97 2.35 -16.79
CA VAL A 153 -8.08 1.20 -15.88
C VAL A 153 -7.91 -0.11 -16.64
N ARG A 154 -8.52 -0.25 -17.82
CA ARG A 154 -8.35 -1.48 -18.63
C ARG A 154 -6.90 -1.72 -19.03
N SER A 155 -6.20 -0.69 -19.54
CA SER A 155 -4.80 -0.83 -19.91
C SER A 155 -3.92 -1.17 -18.70
N ALA A 156 -4.22 -0.59 -17.53
CA ALA A 156 -3.54 -0.90 -16.28
C ALA A 156 -3.74 -2.34 -15.80
N VAL A 157 -4.95 -2.87 -15.94
CA VAL A 157 -5.24 -4.28 -15.60
C VAL A 157 -4.49 -5.22 -16.54
N GLU A 158 -4.47 -4.94 -17.85
CA GLU A 158 -3.68 -5.74 -18.80
C GLU A 158 -2.17 -5.63 -18.55
N TYR A 159 -1.69 -4.43 -18.18
CA TYR A 159 -0.32 -4.23 -17.73
C TYR A 159 0.00 -5.13 -16.54
N ILE A 160 -0.80 -5.08 -15.47
CA ILE A 160 -0.60 -5.92 -14.26
C ILE A 160 -0.58 -7.40 -14.66
N LYS A 161 -1.58 -7.88 -15.41
CA LYS A 161 -1.64 -9.28 -15.88
C LYS A 161 -0.37 -9.72 -16.61
N SER A 162 0.23 -8.84 -17.41
CA SER A 162 1.47 -9.13 -18.15
C SER A 162 2.71 -9.32 -17.25
N LYS A 163 2.64 -8.89 -15.97
CA LYS A 163 3.74 -8.95 -15.00
C LYS A 163 3.57 -10.06 -13.96
N GLN A 164 2.54 -10.90 -14.08
CA GLN A 164 2.33 -12.00 -13.14
C GLN A 164 3.41 -13.08 -13.30
N GLU A 165 3.97 -13.53 -12.18
CA GLU A 165 4.94 -14.62 -12.14
C GLU A 165 4.28 -15.99 -12.43
N PRO A 166 5.05 -17.00 -12.86
CA PRO A 166 4.54 -18.36 -13.08
C PRO A 166 3.83 -18.98 -11.87
N GLU A 167 4.21 -18.62 -10.66
CA GLU A 167 3.58 -19.10 -9.41
C GLU A 167 2.29 -18.34 -9.07
N GLY A 168 2.05 -17.16 -9.65
CA GLY A 168 0.87 -16.33 -9.43
C GLY A 168 1.11 -15.03 -8.67
N CYS A 169 2.28 -14.88 -8.03
CA CYS A 169 2.67 -13.65 -7.34
C CYS A 169 3.09 -12.52 -8.28
N PHE A 170 3.31 -11.35 -7.70
CA PHE A 170 3.85 -10.18 -8.38
C PHE A 170 5.09 -9.67 -7.65
N PHE A 171 6.11 -9.28 -8.40
CA PHE A 171 7.33 -8.68 -7.86
C PHE A 171 7.06 -7.35 -7.16
N GLY A 172 7.60 -7.15 -5.95
CA GLY A 172 7.50 -5.89 -5.20
C GLY A 172 8.68 -4.98 -5.50
N ARG A 173 8.47 -3.88 -6.22
CA ARG A 173 9.53 -2.92 -6.56
C ARG A 173 9.94 -2.07 -5.36
N TRP A 174 8.98 -1.73 -4.49
CA TRP A 174 9.17 -0.77 -3.39
C TRP A 174 8.96 -1.34 -1.97
N GLY A 175 8.49 -2.58 -1.86
CA GLY A 175 8.34 -3.30 -0.60
C GLY A 175 8.73 -4.75 -0.74
N VAL A 176 9.25 -5.35 0.32
CA VAL A 176 9.80 -6.71 0.35
C VAL A 176 8.67 -7.74 0.45
N ASN A 177 8.49 -8.64 -0.51
CA ASN A 177 8.78 -8.52 -1.93
C ASN A 177 7.54 -9.01 -2.68
N TYR A 178 7.40 -10.32 -2.88
CA TYR A 178 6.29 -10.88 -3.62
C TYR A 178 4.97 -10.82 -2.84
N ILE A 179 5.00 -10.84 -1.50
CA ILE A 179 3.80 -10.59 -0.69
C ILE A 179 3.32 -9.14 -0.91
N TYR A 180 4.23 -8.17 -0.83
CA TYR A 180 3.94 -6.75 -1.04
C TYR A 180 3.45 -6.48 -2.47
N GLY A 181 4.18 -6.97 -3.47
CA GLY A 181 3.83 -6.79 -4.89
C GLY A 181 2.48 -7.39 -5.20
N THR A 182 2.18 -8.59 -4.69
CA THR A 182 0.87 -9.23 -4.88
C THR A 182 -0.24 -8.44 -4.19
N TRP A 183 -0.01 -7.93 -2.97
CA TRP A 183 -0.97 -7.10 -2.25
C TRP A 183 -1.37 -5.88 -3.05
N GLN A 184 -0.40 -5.13 -3.53
CA GLN A 184 -0.66 -3.94 -4.31
C GLN A 184 -1.32 -4.27 -5.66
N ALA A 185 -0.84 -5.31 -6.36
CA ALA A 185 -1.26 -5.63 -7.72
C ALA A 185 -2.72 -6.11 -7.83
N VAL A 186 -3.30 -6.76 -6.82
CA VAL A 186 -4.62 -7.40 -6.96
C VAL A 186 -5.78 -6.59 -6.40
N ILE A 187 -5.57 -5.80 -5.33
CA ILE A 187 -6.67 -5.11 -4.64
C ILE A 187 -7.30 -4.03 -5.53
N GLY A 188 -6.46 -3.20 -6.17
CA GLY A 188 -6.94 -2.13 -7.05
C GLY A 188 -7.82 -2.65 -8.19
N PRO A 189 -7.35 -3.62 -9.00
CA PRO A 189 -8.17 -4.25 -10.04
C PRO A 189 -9.50 -4.80 -9.54
N ILE A 190 -9.52 -5.55 -8.42
CA ILE A 190 -10.75 -6.09 -7.84
C ILE A 190 -11.74 -4.96 -7.51
N ARG A 191 -11.25 -3.90 -6.85
CA ARG A 191 -12.09 -2.76 -6.46
C ARG A 191 -12.52 -1.87 -7.63
N CYS A 192 -11.80 -1.91 -8.73
CA CYS A 192 -12.21 -1.30 -10.01
C CYS A 192 -13.23 -2.15 -10.79
N GLY A 193 -13.65 -3.30 -10.27
CA GLY A 193 -14.70 -4.14 -10.86
C GLY A 193 -14.20 -5.36 -11.65
N VAL A 194 -12.91 -5.71 -11.57
CA VAL A 194 -12.42 -6.99 -12.10
C VAL A 194 -12.95 -8.14 -11.22
N SER A 195 -13.49 -9.19 -11.85
CA SER A 195 -14.02 -10.33 -11.10
C SER A 195 -12.91 -11.06 -10.34
N ARG A 196 -13.19 -11.41 -9.07
CA ARG A 196 -12.31 -12.22 -8.23
C ARG A 196 -12.08 -13.62 -8.80
N ASP A 197 -13.02 -14.09 -9.64
CA ASP A 197 -12.96 -15.39 -10.32
C ASP A 197 -12.05 -15.39 -11.56
N GLU A 198 -11.49 -14.24 -11.96
CA GLU A 198 -10.54 -14.23 -13.06
C GLU A 198 -9.33 -15.12 -12.72
N PRO A 199 -8.85 -15.97 -13.65
CA PRO A 199 -7.83 -16.96 -13.36
C PRO A 199 -6.55 -16.38 -12.74
N TRP A 200 -6.14 -15.17 -13.12
CA TRP A 200 -4.94 -14.53 -12.60
C TRP A 200 -5.11 -14.03 -11.16
N ILE A 201 -6.30 -13.57 -10.75
CA ILE A 201 -6.61 -13.20 -9.36
C ILE A 201 -6.70 -14.46 -8.49
N ALA A 202 -7.43 -15.48 -8.96
CA ALA A 202 -7.55 -16.75 -8.25
C ALA A 202 -6.17 -17.39 -8.01
N LYS A 203 -5.28 -17.31 -9.01
CA LYS A 203 -3.90 -17.81 -8.91
C LYS A 203 -3.06 -17.01 -7.90
N ALA A 204 -3.21 -15.68 -7.87
CA ALA A 204 -2.54 -14.84 -6.87
C ALA A 204 -3.00 -15.16 -5.44
N GLY A 205 -4.31 -15.34 -5.23
CA GLY A 205 -4.86 -15.77 -3.94
C GLY A 205 -4.36 -17.16 -3.53
N ALA A 206 -4.31 -18.11 -4.48
CA ALA A 206 -3.85 -19.47 -4.22
C ALA A 206 -2.36 -19.47 -3.83
N TRP A 207 -1.54 -18.63 -4.48
CA TRP A 207 -0.16 -18.44 -4.08
C TRP A 207 -0.04 -17.90 -2.66
N ILE A 208 -0.82 -16.88 -2.28
CA ILE A 208 -0.84 -16.36 -0.90
C ILE A 208 -1.18 -17.48 0.09
N LYS A 209 -2.26 -18.24 -0.13
CA LYS A 209 -2.58 -19.38 0.75
C LYS A 209 -1.45 -20.40 0.85
N SER A 210 -0.71 -20.63 -0.25
CA SER A 210 0.41 -21.59 -0.29
C SER A 210 1.62 -21.18 0.55
N VAL A 211 1.82 -19.87 0.79
CA VAL A 211 2.96 -19.34 1.57
C VAL A 211 2.58 -18.96 3.00
N GLN A 212 1.32 -19.19 3.41
CA GLN A 212 0.90 -18.96 4.79
C GLN A 212 1.52 -19.99 5.74
N LYS A 213 2.03 -19.50 6.87
CA LYS A 213 2.65 -20.35 7.89
C LYS A 213 1.62 -21.09 8.76
N PRO A 214 2.02 -22.16 9.47
CA PRO A 214 1.12 -22.90 10.36
C PRO A 214 0.44 -22.04 11.44
N ASP A 215 1.11 -21.00 11.94
CA ASP A 215 0.57 -20.06 12.93
C ASP A 215 -0.35 -18.98 12.33
N GLY A 216 -0.56 -19.00 11.02
CA GLY A 216 -1.39 -18.02 10.29
C GLY A 216 -0.63 -16.83 9.73
N SER A 217 0.62 -16.64 10.14
CA SER A 217 1.41 -15.47 9.77
C SER A 217 2.05 -15.57 8.39
N PHE A 218 2.58 -14.44 7.95
CA PHE A 218 3.36 -14.31 6.74
C PHE A 218 4.66 -13.58 7.00
N GLY A 219 5.67 -13.88 6.20
CA GLY A 219 6.98 -13.28 6.32
C GLY A 219 7.82 -13.54 5.08
N GLU A 220 8.53 -12.55 4.60
CA GLU A 220 9.36 -12.65 3.41
C GLU A 220 10.68 -11.90 3.59
N SER A 221 11.79 -12.59 3.34
CA SER A 221 13.12 -12.01 3.44
C SER A 221 13.44 -11.16 2.21
N ALA A 222 14.21 -10.09 2.39
CA ALA A 222 14.82 -9.32 1.29
C ALA A 222 15.71 -10.19 0.38
N ASN A 223 16.19 -11.33 0.87
CA ASN A 223 16.92 -12.30 0.03
C ASN A 223 16.06 -12.88 -1.11
N SER A 224 14.73 -12.78 -1.06
CA SER A 224 13.83 -13.15 -2.15
C SER A 224 14.06 -12.35 -3.45
N TYR A 225 14.72 -11.19 -3.38
CA TYR A 225 15.16 -10.47 -4.58
C TYR A 225 16.31 -11.19 -5.31
N LEU A 226 17.11 -11.99 -4.60
CA LEU A 226 18.27 -12.72 -5.12
C LEU A 226 17.95 -14.19 -5.40
N ASP A 227 17.15 -14.81 -4.54
CA ASP A 227 16.81 -16.24 -4.60
C ASP A 227 15.29 -16.43 -4.70
N PRO A 228 14.77 -16.82 -5.89
CA PRO A 228 13.35 -17.07 -6.08
C PRO A 228 12.76 -18.17 -5.20
N SER A 229 13.57 -19.09 -4.63
CA SER A 229 13.07 -20.11 -3.69
C SER A 229 12.56 -19.50 -2.38
N LEU A 230 12.96 -18.27 -2.08
CA LEU A 230 12.53 -17.52 -0.90
C LEU A 230 11.28 -16.65 -1.14
N LYS A 231 10.63 -16.75 -2.31
CA LYS A 231 9.33 -16.12 -2.60
C LYS A 231 8.34 -16.43 -1.46
N GLY A 232 7.90 -15.40 -0.73
CA GLY A 232 6.96 -15.54 0.39
C GLY A 232 7.53 -16.23 1.64
N HIS A 233 8.85 -16.38 1.77
CA HIS A 233 9.51 -17.04 2.89
C HIS A 233 10.49 -16.12 3.63
N GLY A 234 10.39 -16.08 4.96
CA GLY A 234 11.20 -15.22 5.83
C GLY A 234 10.71 -15.27 7.28
N VAL A 235 11.27 -14.43 8.16
CA VAL A 235 10.73 -14.22 9.52
C VAL A 235 9.36 -13.54 9.41
N SER A 236 8.39 -13.95 10.24
CA SER A 236 7.04 -13.35 10.19
C SER A 236 7.09 -11.89 10.64
N THR A 237 6.39 -11.02 9.92
CA THR A 237 6.32 -9.60 10.23
C THR A 237 4.87 -9.13 10.27
N ALA A 238 4.60 -8.08 11.05
CA ALA A 238 3.25 -7.54 11.19
C ALA A 238 2.78 -6.89 9.89
N SER A 239 3.67 -6.16 9.21
CA SER A 239 3.37 -5.53 7.93
C SER A 239 3.08 -6.55 6.82
N GLN A 240 3.92 -7.57 6.63
CA GLN A 240 3.70 -8.59 5.59
C GLN A 240 2.48 -9.48 5.90
N THR A 241 2.24 -9.81 7.18
CA THR A 241 1.01 -10.53 7.58
C THR A 241 -0.23 -9.70 7.28
N ALA A 242 -0.19 -8.38 7.51
CA ALA A 242 -1.29 -7.50 7.18
C ALA A 242 -1.53 -7.36 5.66
N TRP A 243 -0.47 -7.28 4.85
CA TRP A 243 -0.59 -7.27 3.38
C TRP A 243 -1.26 -8.54 2.86
N ALA A 244 -0.80 -9.70 3.34
CA ALA A 244 -1.40 -10.98 2.98
C ALA A 244 -2.86 -11.12 3.46
N ALA A 245 -3.16 -10.66 4.67
CA ALA A 245 -4.53 -10.62 5.18
C ALA A 245 -5.45 -9.77 4.28
N MET A 246 -4.99 -8.59 3.84
CA MET A 246 -5.78 -7.76 2.93
C MET A 246 -5.99 -8.43 1.55
N ILE A 247 -5.01 -9.20 1.05
CA ILE A 247 -5.23 -10.02 -0.17
C ILE A 247 -6.29 -11.09 0.08
N LEU A 248 -6.16 -11.85 1.17
CA LEU A 248 -7.08 -12.94 1.50
C LEU A 248 -8.52 -12.41 1.61
N GLN A 249 -8.72 -11.27 2.28
CA GLN A 249 -10.03 -10.64 2.39
C GLN A 249 -10.59 -10.19 1.04
N GLU A 250 -9.76 -9.57 0.19
CA GLU A 250 -10.21 -9.07 -1.12
C GLU A 250 -10.45 -10.18 -2.14
N VAL A 251 -9.72 -11.29 -2.07
CA VAL A 251 -9.88 -12.42 -2.99
C VAL A 251 -10.98 -13.37 -2.52
N TYR A 252 -10.96 -13.77 -1.25
CA TYR A 252 -11.82 -14.84 -0.73
C TYR A 252 -13.01 -14.35 0.10
N GLY A 253 -13.02 -13.09 0.52
CA GLY A 253 -14.07 -12.52 1.38
C GLY A 253 -13.69 -12.51 2.86
N ALA A 254 -14.53 -11.84 3.66
CA ALA A 254 -14.24 -11.56 5.07
C ALA A 254 -14.37 -12.79 5.99
N ASP A 255 -15.07 -13.84 5.56
CA ASP A 255 -15.29 -15.06 6.32
C ASP A 255 -14.24 -16.16 6.05
N ASP A 256 -13.20 -15.86 5.28
CA ASP A 256 -12.18 -16.85 4.93
C ASP A 256 -11.36 -17.31 6.16
N ALA A 257 -11.17 -18.62 6.31
CA ALA A 257 -10.49 -19.20 7.47
C ALA A 257 -8.99 -18.85 7.54
N ASP A 258 -8.34 -18.67 6.39
CA ASP A 258 -6.91 -18.31 6.33
C ASP A 258 -6.73 -16.83 6.67
N LEU A 259 -7.69 -15.97 6.28
CA LEU A 259 -7.77 -14.59 6.76
C LEU A 259 -7.90 -14.54 8.28
N ALA A 260 -8.85 -15.29 8.86
CA ALA A 260 -9.08 -15.31 10.29
C ALA A 260 -7.82 -15.70 11.08
N ARG A 261 -7.04 -16.67 10.56
CA ARG A 261 -5.75 -17.06 11.13
C ARG A 261 -4.70 -15.93 11.07
N ALA A 262 -4.59 -15.23 9.95
CA ALA A 262 -3.66 -14.11 9.81
C ALA A 262 -3.99 -12.96 10.77
N LEU A 263 -5.27 -12.62 10.89
CA LEU A 263 -5.74 -11.58 11.82
C LEU A 263 -5.59 -12.01 13.28
N ALA A 264 -5.84 -13.28 13.60
CA ALA A 264 -5.61 -13.82 14.94
C ALA A 264 -4.12 -13.71 15.33
N TRP A 265 -3.21 -13.98 14.40
CA TRP A 265 -1.77 -13.79 14.63
C TRP A 265 -1.43 -12.32 14.90
N LEU A 266 -1.97 -11.38 14.12
CA LEU A 266 -1.78 -9.94 14.37
C LEU A 266 -2.28 -9.55 15.76
N ALA A 267 -3.48 -9.99 16.15
CA ALA A 267 -4.03 -9.68 17.46
C ALA A 267 -3.20 -10.29 18.62
N GLN A 268 -2.72 -11.53 18.46
CA GLN A 268 -1.93 -12.23 19.48
C GLN A 268 -0.50 -11.72 19.62
N THR A 269 0.05 -11.09 18.58
CA THR A 269 1.42 -10.56 18.58
C THR A 269 1.51 -9.06 18.85
N GLN A 270 0.36 -8.40 19.04
CA GLN A 270 0.34 -7.01 19.52
C GLN A 270 0.99 -6.94 20.91
N LEU A 271 1.91 -6.00 21.09
CA LEU A 271 2.69 -5.86 22.31
C LEU A 271 1.78 -5.47 23.48
N SER A 272 1.76 -6.31 24.51
CA SER A 272 1.22 -5.94 25.82
C SER A 272 2.16 -4.95 26.52
N GLU A 273 1.68 -4.28 27.58
CA GLU A 273 2.52 -3.44 28.46
C GLU A 273 3.78 -4.18 28.95
N LYS A 274 3.63 -5.47 29.29
CA LYS A 274 4.74 -6.30 29.75
C LYS A 274 5.72 -6.63 28.62
N ASP A 275 5.22 -6.94 27.43
CA ASP A 275 6.08 -7.30 26.30
C ASP A 275 6.80 -6.07 25.73
N ALA A 276 6.16 -4.90 25.73
CA ALA A 276 6.78 -3.63 25.33
C ALA A 276 8.00 -3.28 26.19
N GLN A 277 7.97 -3.62 27.49
CA GLN A 277 9.09 -3.40 28.42
C GLN A 277 10.16 -4.51 28.39
N ASN A 278 9.98 -5.57 27.60
CA ASN A 278 10.91 -6.70 27.56
C ASN A 278 11.93 -6.56 26.41
N PRO A 279 13.20 -6.22 26.68
CA PRO A 279 14.20 -5.97 25.64
C PRO A 279 14.58 -7.21 24.82
N LEU A 280 14.27 -8.42 25.30
CA LEU A 280 14.49 -9.66 24.53
C LEU A 280 13.38 -9.93 23.52
N LYS A 281 12.17 -9.42 23.76
CA LYS A 281 11.02 -9.54 22.84
C LYS A 281 10.84 -8.32 21.96
N ASN A 282 11.24 -7.15 22.45
CA ASN A 282 11.03 -5.85 21.83
C ASN A 282 12.34 -5.05 21.87
N PRO A 283 13.37 -5.47 21.09
CA PRO A 283 14.70 -4.88 21.16
C PRO A 283 14.74 -3.40 20.71
N ASP A 284 13.77 -2.95 19.92
CA ASP A 284 13.68 -1.56 19.45
C ASP A 284 12.88 -0.64 20.40
N GLY A 285 12.27 -1.19 21.46
CA GLY A 285 11.52 -0.41 22.43
C GLY A 285 10.21 0.18 21.90
N ASP A 286 9.52 -0.53 20.99
CA ASP A 286 8.19 -0.15 20.52
C ASP A 286 7.17 -0.09 21.68
N PRO A 287 6.23 0.87 21.69
CA PRO A 287 5.26 0.99 22.77
C PRO A 287 4.23 -0.15 22.78
N ALA A 288 3.54 -0.32 23.91
CA ALA A 288 2.38 -1.21 23.99
C ALA A 288 1.32 -0.83 22.95
N GLY A 289 0.61 -1.83 22.42
CA GLY A 289 -0.31 -1.66 21.29
C GLY A 289 0.37 -1.62 19.91
N SER A 290 1.71 -1.54 19.85
CA SER A 290 2.49 -1.72 18.62
C SER A 290 2.75 -3.21 18.33
N TRP A 291 3.51 -3.48 17.28
CA TRP A 291 4.09 -4.79 16.98
C TRP A 291 5.61 -4.68 16.99
N CYS A 292 6.31 -5.75 17.39
CA CYS A 292 7.75 -5.82 17.19
C CYS A 292 8.04 -6.26 15.75
N GLU A 293 8.83 -5.47 15.01
CA GLU A 293 9.21 -5.78 13.63
C GLU A 293 10.65 -5.32 13.35
N THR A 294 11.61 -6.22 13.54
CA THR A 294 13.05 -5.96 13.33
C THR A 294 13.46 -6.02 11.87
N GLU A 295 12.72 -6.78 11.07
CA GLU A 295 13.01 -6.99 9.64
C GLU A 295 12.75 -5.73 8.81
N PHE A 296 13.49 -5.62 7.70
CA PHE A 296 13.29 -4.58 6.71
C PHE A 296 12.24 -5.06 5.72
N THR A 297 11.12 -4.33 5.63
CA THR A 297 9.99 -4.67 4.75
C THR A 297 9.81 -3.65 3.62
N GLY A 298 10.63 -2.60 3.58
CA GLY A 298 10.71 -1.64 2.47
C GLY A 298 11.91 -1.89 1.57
N THR A 299 11.81 -1.46 0.32
CA THR A 299 12.87 -1.59 -0.68
C THR A 299 13.06 -0.26 -1.40
N GLY A 300 14.28 0.28 -1.41
CA GLY A 300 14.61 1.41 -2.28
C GLY A 300 15.09 0.92 -3.65
N PHE A 301 16.11 0.05 -3.64
CA PHE A 301 16.65 -0.57 -4.86
C PHE A 301 16.77 -2.08 -4.63
N PRO A 302 15.98 -2.91 -5.34
CA PRO A 302 16.09 -4.36 -5.25
C PRO A 302 17.53 -4.85 -5.35
N LYS A 303 17.94 -5.77 -4.47
CA LYS A 303 19.30 -6.35 -4.38
C LYS A 303 20.39 -5.42 -3.85
N VAL A 304 20.11 -4.13 -3.65
CA VAL A 304 21.13 -3.11 -3.35
C VAL A 304 20.83 -2.35 -2.06
N PHE A 305 19.60 -1.88 -1.87
CA PHE A 305 19.25 -0.94 -0.81
C PHE A 305 17.85 -1.21 -0.26
N TYR A 306 17.79 -1.53 1.03
CA TYR A 306 16.55 -1.87 1.75
C TYR A 306 16.23 -0.82 2.80
N LEU A 307 14.94 -0.63 3.05
CA LEU A 307 14.42 0.42 3.92
C LEU A 307 13.64 -0.18 5.09
N ARG A 308 13.82 0.43 6.26
CA ARG A 308 12.99 0.17 7.42
C ARG A 308 11.98 1.30 7.59
N TYR A 309 10.75 1.07 7.19
CA TYR A 309 9.65 1.97 7.47
C TYR A 309 9.11 1.67 8.88
N HIS A 310 9.57 2.44 9.87
CA HIS A 310 9.27 2.18 11.28
C HIS A 310 7.77 2.05 11.61
N LEU A 311 6.90 2.69 10.83
CA LEU A 311 5.48 2.78 11.09
C LEU A 311 4.64 1.76 10.27
N TYR A 312 5.25 0.96 9.39
CA TYR A 312 4.55 -0.09 8.64
C TYR A 312 3.94 -1.14 9.57
N ARG A 313 4.65 -1.49 10.64
CA ARG A 313 4.19 -2.37 11.71
C ARG A 313 2.95 -1.87 12.45
N LEU A 314 2.56 -0.60 12.27
CA LEU A 314 1.36 -0.02 12.87
C LEU A 314 0.25 0.11 11.84
N TYR A 315 0.52 0.83 10.74
CA TYR A 315 -0.56 1.23 9.84
C TYR A 315 -1.16 0.05 9.10
N PHE A 316 -0.37 -0.94 8.69
CA PHE A 316 -0.89 -2.07 7.93
C PHE A 316 -1.70 -3.05 8.80
N PRO A 317 -1.25 -3.44 10.01
CA PRO A 317 -2.10 -4.19 10.92
C PRO A 317 -3.42 -3.49 11.23
N LEU A 318 -3.38 -2.17 11.50
CA LEU A 318 -4.60 -1.38 11.70
C LEU A 318 -5.51 -1.40 10.47
N MET A 319 -4.95 -1.25 9.27
CA MET A 319 -5.69 -1.32 8.01
C MET A 319 -6.36 -2.68 7.81
N ALA A 320 -5.64 -3.78 8.00
CA ALA A 320 -6.17 -5.13 7.86
C ALA A 320 -7.29 -5.43 8.88
N LEU A 321 -7.04 -5.12 10.16
CA LEU A 321 -8.03 -5.32 11.23
C LEU A 321 -9.26 -4.41 11.04
N GLY A 322 -9.05 -3.14 10.69
CA GLY A 322 -10.12 -2.17 10.44
C GLY A 322 -11.02 -2.61 9.28
N ARG A 323 -10.44 -3.02 8.15
CA ARG A 323 -11.19 -3.56 7.00
C ARG A 323 -11.98 -4.80 7.37
N TYR A 324 -11.41 -5.71 8.15
CA TYR A 324 -12.10 -6.92 8.61
C TYR A 324 -13.30 -6.58 9.51
N LEU A 325 -13.09 -5.69 10.49
CA LEU A 325 -14.13 -5.27 11.43
C LEU A 325 -15.25 -4.51 10.72
N GLN A 326 -14.93 -3.61 9.78
CA GLN A 326 -15.92 -2.92 8.95
C GLN A 326 -16.75 -3.90 8.12
N ALA A 327 -16.14 -4.93 7.52
CA ALA A 327 -16.86 -5.95 6.76
C ALA A 327 -17.86 -6.76 7.61
N HIS A 328 -17.64 -6.82 8.93
CA HIS A 328 -18.53 -7.45 9.90
C HIS A 328 -19.45 -6.44 10.62
N GLY A 329 -19.52 -5.19 10.16
CA GLY A 329 -20.37 -4.16 10.75
C GLY A 329 -19.92 -3.66 12.13
N VAL A 330 -18.67 -3.90 12.52
CA VAL A 330 -18.09 -3.41 13.77
C VAL A 330 -17.46 -2.04 13.53
N GLY A 331 -18.13 -0.98 14.02
CA GLY A 331 -17.59 0.38 13.99
C GLY A 331 -16.60 0.60 15.14
N LEU A 332 -15.38 1.06 14.82
CA LEU A 332 -14.35 1.39 15.81
C LEU A 332 -14.38 2.86 16.27
N ALA A 333 -15.10 3.75 15.57
CA ALA A 333 -15.25 5.15 15.95
C ALA A 333 -16.41 5.39 16.93
N LYS A 334 -16.01 5.72 18.18
CA LYS A 334 -16.71 6.18 19.40
C LYS A 334 -17.28 5.12 20.36
N PRO A 335 -16.97 5.29 21.67
CA PRO A 335 -17.80 6.15 22.51
C PRO A 335 -17.19 7.54 22.72
N ASN A 336 -18.05 8.53 22.93
CA ASN A 336 -17.70 9.89 23.30
C ASN A 336 -16.76 9.96 24.51
N ALA A 337 -16.05 11.07 24.64
CA ALA A 337 -15.41 11.52 25.86
C ALA A 337 -16.38 11.40 27.06
N ASN A 338 -16.25 10.29 27.79
CA ASN A 338 -16.71 10.00 29.16
C ASN A 338 -16.41 8.52 29.46
N ALA A 339 -15.19 8.06 29.18
CA ALA A 339 -14.62 6.93 29.91
C ALA A 339 -14.25 7.42 31.33
N GLU A 340 -15.24 7.88 32.08
CA GLU A 340 -15.21 7.75 33.52
C GLU A 340 -15.24 6.24 33.79
N LEU A 341 -14.10 5.73 34.26
CA LEU A 341 -14.02 4.78 35.37
C LEU A 341 -15.33 4.01 35.65
N LEU A 342 -15.55 2.93 34.91
CA LEU A 342 -16.26 1.77 35.44
C LEU A 342 -15.16 0.90 36.09
N GLY A 343 -14.95 0.87 37.40
CA GLY A 343 -15.84 1.30 38.47
C GLY A 343 -16.90 0.25 38.80
N GLU A 344 -16.53 -1.04 38.83
CA GLU A 344 -16.86 -2.07 39.86
C GLU A 344 -16.44 -3.46 39.39
#